data_AF-X1L2P8-F1
#
_entry.id   AF-X1L2P8-F1
#
_cell.length_a   1.000
_cell.length_b   1.000
_cell.length_c   1.000
_cell.angle_alpha   90.00
_cell.angle_beta   90.00
_cell.angle_gamma   90.00
#
_symmetry.space_group_name_H-M   'P 1'
#
loop_
_entity.id
_entity.type
_entity.pdbx_description
1 polymer ?
#
loop_
_entity_poly.entity_id
_entity_poly.type
_entity_poly.pdbx_seq_one_letter_code
_entity_poly.pdbx_strand_id
1 'polypeptide(L)'
;GPSDYIPWLNDRKICFLRIEAEQFGGVPMDLELRLSVEDSPNSAGVIMDAVRAAKVALDRKLSGPIIEASAYLAKSPVKQFDDAQAKKMLLEFAEV
;
A
#
# COMPACT_ATOMS: atom_id res chain seq x y z
N GLY A 1 0.53 9.75 -12.58
CA GLY A 1 1.79 10.34 -12.07
C GLY A 1 1.49 11.60 -11.28
N PRO A 2 2.49 12.31 -10.74
CA PRO A 2 2.27 13.64 -10.18
C PRO A 2 1.81 14.59 -11.29
N SER A 3 0.70 15.30 -11.07
CA SER A 3 0.18 16.26 -12.06
C SER A 3 0.80 17.64 -11.88
N ASP A 4 0.74 18.19 -10.66
CA ASP A 4 1.24 19.54 -10.37
C ASP A 4 1.58 19.69 -8.87
N TYR A 5 2.34 20.74 -8.54
CA TYR A 5 2.66 21.11 -7.15
C TYR A 5 1.94 22.38 -6.73
N ILE A 6 1.12 22.28 -5.68
CA ILE A 6 0.31 23.38 -5.18
C ILE A 6 0.70 23.67 -3.72
N PRO A 7 1.44 24.76 -3.44
CA PRO A 7 2.10 24.98 -2.15
C PRO A 7 1.17 24.97 -0.93
N TRP A 8 -0.02 25.55 -1.06
CA TRP A 8 -0.97 25.65 0.06
C TRP A 8 -1.67 24.33 0.41
N LEU A 9 -1.46 23.26 -0.37
CA LEU A 9 -1.95 21.93 0.00
C LEU A 9 -1.11 21.28 1.11
N ASN A 10 0.10 21.78 1.38
CA ASN A 10 1.01 21.19 2.38
C ASN A 10 1.21 19.68 2.15
N ASP A 11 0.89 18.82 3.14
CA ASP A 11 0.99 17.35 3.06
C ASP A 11 -0.22 16.68 2.39
N ARG A 12 -1.24 17.47 2.03
CA ARG A 12 -2.45 16.95 1.40
C ARG A 12 -2.19 16.59 -0.04
N LYS A 13 -2.44 15.33 -0.38
CA LYS A 13 -2.45 14.83 -1.75
C LYS A 13 -3.87 14.72 -2.26
N ILE A 14 -4.12 15.32 -3.43
CA ILE A 14 -5.39 15.22 -4.14
C ILE A 14 -5.16 14.38 -5.39
N CYS A 15 -6.02 13.39 -5.61
CA CYS A 15 -6.06 12.58 -6.82
C CYS A 15 -7.41 12.75 -7.50
N PHE A 16 -7.40 13.05 -8.78
CA PHE A 16 -8.56 12.99 -9.66
C PHE A 16 -8.40 11.77 -10.55
N LEU A 17 -9.39 10.88 -10.53
CA LEU A 17 -9.40 9.64 -11.29
C LEU A 17 -10.64 9.60 -12.18
N ARG A 18 -10.45 9.27 -13.46
CA ARG A 18 -11.52 8.94 -14.39
C ARG A 18 -11.28 7.52 -14.91
N ILE A 19 -12.32 6.70 -14.87
CA ILE A 19 -12.34 5.35 -15.45
C ILE A 19 -13.39 5.35 -16.54
N GLU A 20 -13.01 4.90 -17.73
CA GLU A 20 -13.93 4.64 -18.84
C GLU A 20 -13.92 3.15 -19.11
N ALA A 21 -15.11 2.58 -19.28
CA ALA A 21 -15.32 1.15 -19.43
C ALA A 21 -16.53 0.88 -20.33
N GLU A 22 -16.66 -0.37 -20.74
CA GLU A 22 -17.82 -0.88 -21.47
C GLU A 22 -18.53 -1.94 -20.63
N GLN A 23 -19.85 -1.82 -20.54
CA GLN A 23 -20.72 -2.82 -19.92
C GLN A 23 -21.14 -3.88 -20.94
N PHE A 24 -21.96 -4.83 -20.48
CA PHE A 24 -22.57 -5.83 -21.35
C PHE A 24 -23.25 -5.17 -22.56
N GLY A 25 -22.99 -5.71 -23.76
CA GLY A 25 -23.53 -5.17 -25.01
C GLY A 25 -22.83 -3.91 -25.53
N GLY A 26 -21.65 -3.56 -25.02
CA GLY A 26 -20.87 -2.40 -25.49
C GLY A 26 -21.44 -1.06 -25.01
N VAL A 27 -22.26 -1.06 -23.97
CA VAL A 27 -22.82 0.17 -23.39
C VAL A 27 -21.70 0.91 -22.67
N PRO A 28 -21.39 2.17 -23.04
CA PRO A 28 -20.32 2.92 -22.39
C PRO A 28 -20.67 3.26 -20.93
N MET A 29 -19.67 3.25 -20.08
CA MET A 29 -19.74 3.63 -18.67
C MET A 29 -18.52 4.46 -18.31
N ASP A 30 -18.73 5.53 -17.55
CA ASP A 30 -17.65 6.30 -16.95
C ASP A 30 -17.83 6.46 -15.43
N LEU A 31 -16.71 6.62 -14.73
CA LEU A 31 -16.64 6.90 -13.30
C LEU A 31 -15.61 7.99 -13.06
N GLU A 32 -16.01 9.04 -12.36
CA GLU A 32 -15.12 10.11 -11.91
C GLU A 32 -15.05 10.13 -10.38
N LEU A 33 -13.84 10.24 -9.86
CA LEU A 33 -13.57 10.22 -8.42
C LEU A 33 -12.54 11.27 -8.05
N ARG A 34 -12.78 11.96 -6.93
CA ARG A 34 -11.80 12.82 -6.26
C ARG A 34 -11.44 12.24 -4.91
N LEU A 35 -10.16 11.92 -4.70
CA LEU A 35 -9.61 11.47 -3.44
C LEU A 35 -8.76 12.60 -2.83
N SER A 36 -8.94 12.87 -1.54
CA SER A 36 -8.14 13.84 -0.77
C SER A 36 -7.65 13.16 0.49
N VAL A 37 -6.34 13.08 0.67
CA VAL A 37 -5.68 12.40 1.80
C VAL A 37 -4.53 13.24 2.33
N GLU A 38 -4.14 13.02 3.59
CA GLU A 38 -2.83 13.45 4.11
C GLU A 38 -1.81 12.36 3.74
N ASP A 39 -0.78 12.69 2.97
CA ASP A 39 0.12 11.69 2.37
C ASP A 39 1.03 11.01 3.40
N SER A 40 1.60 11.79 4.32
CA SER A 40 2.55 11.28 5.30
C SER A 40 1.88 10.36 6.35
N PRO A 41 0.76 10.75 6.99
CA PRO A 41 0.05 9.88 7.93
C PRO A 41 -0.50 8.60 7.28
N ASN A 42 -0.85 8.65 6.00
CA ASN A 42 -1.39 7.48 5.29
C ASN A 42 -0.40 6.31 5.24
N SER A 43 0.90 6.60 5.31
CA SER A 43 1.97 5.57 5.36
C SER A 43 2.46 5.27 6.78
N ALA A 44 2.15 6.12 7.76
CA ALA A 44 2.69 6.01 9.12
C ALA A 44 2.34 4.68 9.80
N GLY A 45 1.10 4.19 9.63
CA GLY A 45 0.68 2.88 10.13
C GLY A 45 1.45 1.72 9.50
N VAL A 46 1.66 1.78 8.18
CA VAL A 46 2.43 0.76 7.44
C VAL A 46 3.88 0.72 7.91
N ILE A 47 4.50 1.88 8.11
CA ILE A 47 5.88 1.97 8.60
C ILE A 47 6.00 1.48 10.05
N MET A 48 5.03 1.77 10.91
CA MET A 48 5.00 1.26 12.28
C MET A 48 5.02 -0.27 12.31
N ASP A 49 4.19 -0.92 11.48
CA ASP A 49 4.18 -2.38 11.40
C ASP A 49 5.46 -2.95 10.78
N ALA A 50 6.05 -2.25 9.80
CA ALA A 50 7.34 -2.65 9.22
C ALA A 50 8.47 -2.65 10.26
N VAL A 51 8.55 -1.61 11.10
CA VAL A 51 9.53 -1.52 12.19
C VAL A 51 9.35 -2.66 13.21
N ARG A 52 8.09 -2.96 13.56
CA ARG A 52 7.76 -4.06 14.48
C ARG A 52 8.14 -5.42 13.89
N ALA A 53 7.83 -5.66 12.62
CA ALA A 53 8.21 -6.87 11.92
C ALA A 53 9.74 -7.02 11.84
N ALA A 54 10.48 -5.93 11.61
CA ALA A 54 11.94 -5.94 11.64
C ALA A 54 12.48 -6.30 13.02
N LYS A 55 11.84 -5.84 14.10
CA LYS A 55 12.21 -6.23 15.47
C LYS A 55 11.96 -7.71 15.74
N VAL A 56 10.83 -8.27 15.31
CA VAL A 56 10.53 -9.71 15.42
C VAL A 56 11.57 -10.53 14.64
N ALA A 57 11.93 -10.10 13.43
CA ALA A 57 12.97 -10.75 12.64
C ALA A 57 14.34 -10.74 13.35
N LEU A 58 14.71 -9.60 13.95
CA LEU A 58 15.93 -9.47 14.74
C LEU A 58 15.95 -10.42 15.94
N ASP A 59 14.84 -10.53 16.67
CA ASP A 59 14.71 -11.42 17.83
C ASP A 59 14.82 -12.90 17.44
N ARG A 60 14.31 -13.24 16.24
CA ARG A 60 14.45 -14.57 15.63
C ARG A 60 15.79 -14.80 14.95
N LYS A 61 16.71 -13.83 15.00
CA LYS A 61 18.03 -13.87 14.33
C LYS A 61 17.95 -14.10 12.82
N LEU A 62 16.86 -13.65 12.19
CA LEU A 62 16.68 -13.71 10.75
C LEU A 62 17.46 -12.56 10.08
N SER A 63 17.87 -12.77 8.85
CA SER A 63 18.61 -11.79 8.05
C SER A 63 18.14 -11.81 6.60
N GLY A 64 18.44 -10.75 5.86
CA GLY A 64 17.94 -10.55 4.51
C GLY A 64 16.48 -10.08 4.49
N PRO A 65 15.85 -10.07 3.30
CA PRO A 65 14.48 -9.64 3.14
C PRO A 65 13.51 -10.56 3.90
N ILE A 66 12.67 -9.96 4.76
CA ILE A 66 11.57 -10.68 5.43
C ILE A 66 10.39 -10.71 4.48
N ILE A 67 10.21 -11.84 3.80
CA ILE A 67 9.26 -11.97 2.68
C ILE A 67 7.83 -11.76 3.16
N GLU A 68 7.49 -12.32 4.32
CA GLU A 68 6.16 -12.25 4.94
C GLU A 68 5.74 -10.80 5.21
N ALA A 69 6.66 -9.99 5.72
CA ALA A 69 6.40 -8.58 6.00
C ALA A 69 6.47 -7.71 4.74
N SER A 70 7.49 -7.92 3.90
CA SER A 70 7.72 -7.10 2.71
C SER A 70 6.57 -7.26 1.71
N ALA A 71 6.04 -8.47 1.54
CA ALA A 71 4.96 -8.77 0.60
C ALA A 71 3.69 -7.93 0.87
N TYR A 72 3.41 -7.60 2.14
CA TYR A 72 2.20 -6.84 2.49
C TYR A 72 2.46 -5.34 2.68
N LEU A 73 3.65 -4.97 3.15
CA LEU A 73 3.94 -3.60 3.58
C LEU A 73 4.65 -2.75 2.50
N ALA A 74 5.16 -3.37 1.44
CA ALA A 74 5.89 -2.69 0.37
C ALA A 74 5.16 -2.77 -0.97
N LYS A 75 5.23 -1.69 -1.76
CA LYS A 75 4.70 -1.64 -3.14
C LYS A 75 5.52 -2.46 -4.15
N SER A 76 6.76 -2.78 -3.82
CA SER A 76 7.69 -3.51 -4.69
C SER A 76 8.47 -4.55 -3.88
N PRO A 77 7.78 -5.60 -3.40
CA PRO A 77 8.42 -6.67 -2.64
C PRO A 77 9.32 -7.54 -3.53
N VAL A 78 10.28 -8.23 -2.92
CA VAL A 78 11.16 -9.19 -3.60
C VAL A 78 10.38 -10.34 -4.23
N LYS A 79 9.29 -10.76 -3.56
CA LYS A 79 8.36 -11.77 -4.05
C LYS A 79 6.94 -11.23 -3.93
N GLN A 80 6.22 -11.24 -5.06
CA GLN A 80 4.85 -10.75 -5.16
C GLN A 80 3.87 -11.82 -4.67
N PHE A 81 2.86 -11.39 -3.93
CA PHE A 81 1.74 -12.20 -3.46
C PHE A 81 0.46 -11.39 -3.58
N ASP A 82 -0.69 -12.06 -3.61
CA ASP A 82 -1.97 -11.38 -3.44
C ASP A 82 -2.06 -10.76 -2.04
N ASP A 83 -2.68 -9.58 -1.93
CA ASP A 83 -2.75 -8.82 -0.67
C ASP A 83 -3.38 -9.63 0.47
N ALA A 84 -4.40 -10.45 0.20
CA ALA A 84 -5.04 -11.27 1.23
C ALA A 84 -4.09 -12.36 1.75
N GLN A 85 -3.32 -12.97 0.85
CA GLN A 85 -2.31 -13.95 1.21
C GLN A 85 -1.14 -13.29 1.97
N ALA A 86 -0.63 -12.16 1.47
CA ALA A 86 0.46 -11.43 2.09
C ALA A 86 0.09 -10.96 3.51
N LYS A 87 -1.15 -10.49 3.71
CA LYS A 87 -1.68 -10.14 5.03
C LYS A 87 -1.64 -11.33 5.99
N LYS A 88 -2.10 -12.50 5.54
CA LYS A 88 -2.08 -13.73 6.34
C LYS A 88 -0.65 -14.11 6.74
N MET A 89 0.28 -14.06 5.79
CA MET A 89 1.70 -14.34 6.05
C MET A 89 2.30 -13.38 7.09
N LEU A 90 2.01 -12.08 7.00
CA LEU A 90 2.49 -11.10 7.99
C LEU A 90 1.91 -11.39 9.39
N LEU A 91 0.62 -11.74 9.48
CA LEU A 91 -0.01 -12.06 10.76
C LEU A 91 0.58 -13.32 11.38
N GLU A 92 0.73 -14.39 10.61
CA GLU A 92 1.40 -15.64 11.05
C GLU A 92 2.86 -15.37 11.46
N PHE A 93 3.57 -14.50 10.73
CA PHE A 93 4.91 -14.08 11.11
C PHE A 93 4.93 -13.32 12.43
N ALA A 94 3.90 -12.54 12.75
CA ALA A 94 3.81 -11.78 13.99
C ALA A 94 3.43 -12.63 15.22
N GLU A 95 2.86 -13.82 15.03
CA GLU A 95 2.56 -14.76 16.12
C GLU A 95 3.86 -15.34 16.69
N VAL A 96 3.99 -15.35 18.03
CA VAL A 96 5.21 -15.75 18.78
C VAL A 96 5.28 -17.25 18.96
#